data_AF-A0AA88SKH7-F1
#
_entry.id   AF-A0AA88SKH7-F1
#
_cell.length_a   1.000
_cell.length_b   1.000
_cell.length_c   1.000
_cell.angle_alpha   90.00
_cell.angle_beta   90.00
_cell.angle_gamma   90.00
#
_symmetry.space_group_name_H-M   'P 1'
#
loop_
_entity.id
_entity.type
_entity.pdbx_description
1 polymer ?
#
loop_
_entity_poly.entity_id
_entity_poly.type
_entity_poly.pdbx_seq_one_letter_code
_entity_poly.pdbx_strand_id
1 'polypeptide(L)'
;MSNAVHVMPWPASNVLCGRSIGDKCERFLYRVFKEKVEMPADKAMDTLVRLGLVKEKAVDGKNGFHAIPCPEAYEILKQRWNSMLN
;
A
#
# COMPACT_ATOMS: atom_id res chain seq x y z
N MET A 1 27.30 3.56 -16.78
CA MET A 1 25.99 4.23 -16.90
C MET A 1 25.03 3.48 -15.99
N SER A 2 24.63 4.07 -14.86
CA SER A 2 23.83 3.38 -13.84
C SER A 2 22.35 3.74 -14.04
N ASN A 3 21.52 2.75 -14.36
CA ASN A 3 20.07 2.92 -14.45
C ASN A 3 19.48 2.92 -13.04
N ALA A 4 19.49 4.08 -12.39
CA ALA A 4 18.68 4.30 -11.21
C ALA A 4 17.23 4.51 -11.67
N VAL A 5 16.41 3.46 -11.57
CA VAL A 5 14.97 3.66 -11.46
C VAL A 5 14.79 4.55 -10.24
N HIS A 6 14.38 5.80 -10.45
CA HIS A 6 14.12 6.73 -9.37
C HIS A 6 12.87 6.24 -8.63
N VAL A 7 13.09 5.29 -7.72
CA VAL A 7 12.07 4.81 -6.78
C VAL A 7 11.69 6.04 -5.98
N MET A 8 10.48 6.57 -6.22
CA MET A 8 9.98 7.66 -5.40
C MET A 8 10.10 7.22 -3.93
N PRO A 9 10.75 8.01 -3.06
CA PRO A 9 10.76 7.71 -1.64
C PRO A 9 9.31 7.70 -1.16
N TRP A 10 8.85 6.51 -0.73
CA TRP A 10 7.59 6.40 -0.02
C TRP A 10 7.72 7.25 1.25
N PRO A 11 6.89 8.28 1.48
CA PRO A 11 7.08 9.13 2.62
C PRO A 11 6.88 8.30 3.88
N ALA A 12 7.89 8.34 4.76
CA ALA A 12 7.81 7.80 6.09
C ALA A 12 6.50 8.27 6.74
N SER A 13 5.71 7.29 7.20
CA SER A 13 4.62 7.48 8.16
C SER A 13 3.71 8.70 7.94
N ASN A 14 2.92 8.72 6.88
CA ASN A 14 1.78 9.65 6.78
C ASN A 14 0.48 8.84 6.75
N VAL A 15 -0.47 9.23 7.58
CA VAL A 15 -1.84 8.70 7.57
C VAL A 15 -2.44 8.98 6.19
N LEU A 16 -2.76 7.93 5.42
CA LEU A 16 -3.37 8.07 4.09
C LEU A 16 -4.83 7.63 4.15
N CYS A 17 -5.74 8.42 3.57
CA CYS A 17 -7.13 8.00 3.33
C CYS A 17 -7.20 7.15 2.06
N GLY A 18 -8.12 6.18 1.96
CA GLY A 18 -8.27 5.27 0.81
C GLY A 18 -8.36 6.01 -0.54
N ARG A 19 -9.16 7.08 -0.62
CA ARG A 19 -9.23 7.97 -1.79
C ARG A 19 -7.87 8.59 -2.17
N SER A 20 -7.11 9.03 -1.18
CA SER A 20 -5.77 9.60 -1.43
C SER A 20 -4.73 8.57 -1.89
N ILE A 21 -4.96 7.28 -1.61
CA ILE A 21 -4.12 6.17 -2.10
C ILE A 21 -4.45 5.89 -3.56
N GLY A 22 -5.75 5.80 -3.90
CA GLY A 22 -6.24 5.69 -5.28
C GLY A 22 -5.62 6.74 -6.19
N ASP A 23 -5.79 8.02 -5.84
CA ASP A 23 -5.23 9.14 -6.61
C ASP A 23 -3.72 9.03 -6.84
N LYS A 24 -2.96 8.60 -5.81
CA LYS A 24 -1.50 8.43 -5.91
C LYS A 24 -1.13 7.30 -6.86
N CYS A 25 -1.84 6.18 -6.77
CA CYS A 25 -1.64 5.03 -7.66
C CYS A 25 -1.97 5.39 -9.11
N GLU A 26 -3.08 6.07 -9.37
CA GLU A 26 -3.45 6.54 -10.71
C GLU A 26 -2.40 7.47 -11.29
N ARG A 27 -1.93 8.46 -10.51
CA ARG A 27 -0.86 9.38 -10.93
C ARG A 27 0.44 8.65 -11.21
N PHE A 28 0.79 7.64 -10.42
CA PHE A 28 1.97 6.83 -10.65
C PHE A 28 1.86 6.07 -11.99
N LEU A 29 0.74 5.39 -12.21
CA LEU A 29 0.52 4.62 -13.42
C LEU A 29 0.52 5.51 -14.66
N TYR A 30 -0.16 6.66 -14.61
CA TYR A 30 -0.11 7.63 -15.69
C TYR A 30 1.31 8.17 -15.91
N ARG A 31 2.08 8.44 -14.85
CA ARG A 31 3.45 8.95 -14.98
C ARG A 31 4.34 7.96 -15.72
N VAL A 32 4.32 6.68 -15.31
CA VAL A 32 5.22 5.63 -15.78
C VAL A 32 4.78 5.06 -17.12
N PHE A 33 3.49 4.76 -17.26
CA PHE A 33 2.95 4.01 -18.39
C PHE A 33 2.15 4.87 -19.37
N LYS A 34 1.86 6.14 -19.03
CA LYS A 34 0.99 7.05 -19.80
C LYS A 34 -0.47 6.58 -19.91
N GLU A 35 -0.86 5.61 -19.10
CA GLU A 35 -2.21 5.09 -19.04
C GLU A 35 -3.05 5.78 -17.97
N LYS A 36 -4.26 6.23 -18.34
CA LYS A 36 -5.25 6.71 -17.40
C LYS A 36 -6.09 5.54 -16.95
N VAL A 37 -6.07 5.26 -15.66
CA VAL A 37 -6.87 4.19 -15.05
C VAL A 37 -7.66 4.76 -13.89
N GLU A 38 -8.82 4.19 -13.63
CA GLU A 38 -9.52 4.35 -12.35
C GLU A 38 -8.97 3.27 -11.40
N MET A 39 -8.46 3.67 -10.23
CA MET A 39 -7.86 2.75 -9.28
C MET A 39 -8.85 2.39 -8.16
N PRO A 40 -9.42 1.17 -8.14
CA PRO A 40 -10.34 0.74 -7.09
C PRO A 40 -9.57 0.33 -5.82
N ALA A 41 -8.92 1.30 -5.18
CA ALA A 41 -8.04 1.04 -4.04
C ALA A 41 -8.77 0.47 -2.83
N ASP A 42 -10.06 0.78 -2.62
CA ASP A 42 -10.80 0.39 -1.42
C ASP A 42 -10.80 -1.13 -1.19
N LYS A 43 -11.11 -1.93 -2.21
CA LYS A 43 -11.09 -3.41 -2.12
C LYS A 43 -9.69 -3.96 -1.83
N ALA A 44 -8.67 -3.32 -2.40
CA ALA A 44 -7.29 -3.68 -2.14
C ALA A 44 -6.90 -3.34 -0.70
N MET A 45 -7.31 -2.19 -0.19
CA MET A 45 -7.04 -1.75 1.18
C MET A 45 -7.67 -2.69 2.21
N ASP A 46 -8.93 -3.08 2.04
CA ASP A 46 -9.59 -4.06 2.92
C ASP A 46 -8.82 -5.38 2.97
N THR A 47 -8.32 -5.83 1.83
CA THR A 47 -7.50 -7.03 1.72
C THR A 47 -6.18 -6.87 2.47
N LEU A 48 -5.49 -5.73 2.29
CA LEU A 48 -4.22 -5.46 2.96
C LEU A 48 -4.38 -5.35 4.49
N VAL A 49 -5.49 -4.80 4.97
CA VAL A 49 -5.85 -4.76 6.40
C VAL A 49 -6.09 -6.18 6.92
N ARG A 50 -6.89 -7.00 6.22
CA ARG A 50 -7.12 -8.42 6.56
C ARG A 50 -5.85 -9.27 6.55
N LEU A 51 -4.89 -8.91 5.71
CA LEU A 51 -3.58 -9.56 5.65
C LEU A 51 -2.64 -9.06 6.75
N GLY A 52 -3.01 -8.02 7.50
CA GLY A 52 -2.18 -7.42 8.55
C GLY A 52 -1.06 -6.53 8.02
N LEU A 53 -1.06 -6.22 6.71
CA LEU A 53 -0.02 -5.42 6.05
C LEU A 53 -0.26 -3.91 6.17
N VAL A 54 -1.49 -3.55 6.51
CA VAL A 54 -1.91 -2.17 6.76
C VAL A 54 -2.69 -2.14 8.06
N LYS A 55 -2.43 -1.13 8.89
CA LYS A 55 -3.17 -0.86 10.12
C LYS A 55 -4.11 0.32 9.88
N GLU A 56 -5.37 0.16 10.25
CA GLU A 56 -6.32 1.27 10.32
C GLU A 56 -6.09 2.09 11.59
N LYS A 57 -6.13 3.41 11.47
CA LYS A 57 -6.12 4.33 12.60
C LYS A 57 -7.17 5.41 12.36
N ALA A 58 -8.08 5.57 13.32
CA ALA A 58 -8.92 6.76 13.38
C ALA A 58 -8.11 7.87 14.07
N VAL A 59 -7.84 8.96 13.36
CA VAL A 59 -7.28 10.19 13.95
C VAL A 59 -8.24 11.32 13.62
N ASP A 60 -8.75 11.99 14.65
CA ASP A 60 -9.69 13.12 14.55
C ASP A 60 -10.91 12.85 13.64
N GLY A 61 -11.51 11.67 13.77
CA GLY A 61 -12.70 11.27 13.00
C GLY A 61 -12.44 10.96 11.52
N LYS A 62 -11.17 10.98 11.08
CA LYS A 62 -10.77 10.56 9.73
C LYS A 62 -10.15 9.16 9.79
N ASN A 63 -10.72 8.22 9.04
CA ASN A 63 -10.11 6.92 8.83
C ASN A 63 -8.86 7.09 7.97
N GLY A 64 -7.74 6.59 8.48
CA GLY A 64 -6.52 6.52 7.69
C GLY A 64 -5.75 5.24 7.93
N PHE A 65 -4.82 5.01 7.02
CA PHE A 65 -4.09 3.76 6.91
C PHE A 65 -2.60 4.00 7.18
N HIS A 66 -1.97 3.02 7.82
CA HIS A 66 -0.54 2.97 8.04
C HIS A 66 0.02 1.64 7.53
N ALA A 67 0.93 1.70 6.56
CA ALA A 67 1.63 0.50 6.10
C ALA A 67 2.61 0.03 7.18
N ILE A 68 2.72 -1.28 7.36
CA ILE A 68 3.81 -1.85 8.18
C ILE A 68 5.13 -1.85 7.38
N PRO A 69 6.29 -1.85 8.04
CA PRO A 69 7.58 -2.00 7.37
C PRO A 69 7.67 -3.29 6.54
N CYS A 70 8.35 -3.23 5.37
CA CYS A 70 8.49 -4.39 4.47
C CYS A 70 9.06 -5.66 5.14
N PRO A 71 10.07 -5.60 6.04
CA PRO A 71 10.54 -6.81 6.72
C PRO A 71 9.47 -7.47 7.59
N GLU A 72 8.62 -6.67 8.26
CA GLU A 72 7.50 -7.17 9.08
C GLU A 72 6.43 -7.79 8.17
N ALA A 73 6.10 -7.12 7.05
CA ALA A 73 5.17 -7.63 6.05
C ALA A 73 5.60 -8.99 5.47
N TYR A 74 6.89 -9.15 5.19
CA TYR A 74 7.44 -10.41 4.69
C TYR A 74 7.22 -11.56 5.68
N GLU A 75 7.55 -11.36 6.95
CA GLU A 75 7.39 -12.40 7.96
C GLU A 75 5.91 -12.77 8.18
N ILE A 76 5.00 -11.79 8.17
CA ILE A 76 3.55 -12.02 8.25
C ILE A 76 3.07 -12.88 7.08
N LEU A 77 3.45 -12.51 5.85
CA LEU A 77 3.04 -13.26 4.65
C LEU A 77 3.61 -14.67 4.64
N LYS A 78 4.87 -14.84 5.04
CA LYS A 78 5.54 -16.14 5.13
C LYS A 78 4.86 -17.06 6.14
N GLN A 79 4.57 -16.57 7.34
CA GLN A 79 3.85 -17.35 8.36
C GLN A 79 2.46 -17.78 7.87
N ARG A 80 1.73 -16.85 7.26
CA ARG A 80 0.40 -17.13 6.70
C ARG A 80 0.46 -18.14 5.56
N TRP A 81 1.44 -18.03 4.66
CA TRP A 81 1.67 -19.00 3.60
C TRP A 81 1.95 -20.40 4.18
N ASN A 82 2.86 -20.50 5.14
CA ASN A 82 3.21 -21.77 5.77
C ASN A 82 2.00 -22.42 6.47
N SER A 83 1.10 -21.63 7.07
CA SER A 83 -0.14 -22.18 7.66
C SER A 83 -1.15 -22.76 6.65
N MET A 84 -1.05 -22.40 5.37
CA MET A 84 -1.92 -22.94 4.30
C MET A 84 -1.35 -24.21 3.65
N LEU A 85 -0.07 -24.51 3.89
CA LEU A 85 0.60 -25.71 3.37
C LEU A 85 0.49 -26.91 4.32
N ASN A 86 -0.24 -26.77 5.43
CA ASN A 86 -0.52 -27.84 6.40
C ASN A 86 -1.80 -28.60 6.05
#